data_AF-A0A7R9WNF6-F1
#
_entry.id   AF-A0A7R9WNF6-F1
#
_cell.length_a   1.000
_cell.length_b   1.000
_cell.length_c   1.000
_cell.angle_alpha   90.00
_cell.angle_beta   90.00
_cell.angle_gamma   90.00
#
_symmetry.space_group_name_H-M   'P 1'
#
loop_
_entity.id
_entity.type
_entity.pdbx_description
1 polymer ?
#
loop_
_entity_poly.entity_id
_entity_poly.type
_entity_poly.pdbx_seq_one_letter_code
_entity_poly.pdbx_strand_id
1 'polypeptide(L)'
;AATLPASPTAKASAENPEWHTGSTSLALPEDEDVLSPLHCFMRRYCVEAFAATVDDIATPRYGKSHGVKVVVGQVGIRCVYCKHRPSNNRPERAVCFPSALRNIYHSIETWQRRHSVVCPHIAPWVKKNMTQLMESSKSRAGGRRKYWEDSARRLGMGDTP
;
A
#
# COMPACT_ATOMS: atom_id res chain seq x y z
N ALA A 1 51.49 -40.46 -11.49
CA ALA A 1 51.38 -39.05 -11.05
C ALA A 1 50.63 -38.27 -12.12
N ALA A 2 49.37 -37.93 -11.87
CA ALA A 2 48.58 -37.08 -12.75
C ALA A 2 47.78 -36.12 -11.86
N THR A 3 48.20 -34.86 -11.84
CA THR A 3 47.64 -33.77 -11.05
C THR A 3 46.35 -33.29 -11.73
N LEU A 4 45.22 -33.39 -11.04
CA LEU A 4 43.96 -32.76 -11.46
C LEU A 4 44.01 -31.25 -11.16
N PRO A 5 43.57 -30.36 -12.08
CA PRO A 5 43.45 -28.95 -11.76
C PRO A 5 42.19 -28.69 -10.93
N ALA A 6 42.36 -27.99 -9.81
CA ALA A 6 41.27 -27.47 -9.00
C ALA A 6 40.50 -26.39 -9.79
N SER A 7 39.21 -26.60 -10.01
CA SER A 7 38.32 -25.57 -10.53
C SER A 7 38.06 -24.49 -9.48
N PRO A 8 38.00 -23.20 -9.87
CA PRO A 8 37.73 -22.11 -8.95
C PRO A 8 36.26 -22.15 -8.52
N THR A 9 36.03 -22.15 -7.22
CA THR A 9 34.72 -21.97 -6.59
C THR A 9 34.08 -20.68 -7.09
N ALA A 10 32.98 -20.82 -7.83
CA ALA A 10 32.13 -19.72 -8.25
C ALA A 10 31.61 -18.97 -7.01
N LYS A 11 31.72 -17.64 -7.06
CA LYS A 11 31.26 -16.71 -6.04
C LYS A 11 29.78 -16.94 -5.74
N ALA A 12 29.46 -16.98 -4.44
CA ALA A 12 28.09 -16.90 -3.94
C ALA A 12 27.41 -15.67 -4.56
N SER A 13 26.44 -15.91 -5.43
CA SER A 13 25.52 -14.90 -5.90
C SER A 13 24.76 -14.39 -4.68
N ALA A 14 24.87 -13.09 -4.40
CA ALA A 14 24.03 -12.42 -3.42
C ALA A 14 22.57 -12.68 -3.80
N GLU A 15 21.85 -13.40 -2.93
CA GLU A 15 20.41 -13.56 -3.01
C GLU A 15 19.81 -12.15 -2.94
N ASN A 16 19.35 -11.66 -4.10
CA ASN A 16 18.53 -10.46 -4.16
C ASN A 16 17.26 -10.81 -3.35
N PRO A 17 16.91 -10.10 -2.27
CA PRO A 17 15.72 -10.43 -1.50
C PRO A 17 14.54 -10.43 -2.46
N GLU A 18 13.91 -11.58 -2.66
CA GLU A 18 12.72 -11.72 -3.50
C GLU A 18 11.63 -10.82 -2.90
N TRP A 19 11.52 -9.60 -3.42
CA TRP A 19 10.45 -8.69 -3.05
C TRP A 19 9.13 -9.35 -3.44
N HIS A 20 8.27 -9.58 -2.45
CA HIS A 20 7.00 -10.25 -2.66
C HIS A 20 6.15 -9.51 -3.70
N THR A 21 5.75 -10.23 -4.76
CA THR A 21 4.80 -9.73 -5.76
C THR A 21 3.36 -10.03 -5.32
N GLY A 22 2.44 -9.10 -5.55
CA GLY A 22 1.02 -9.34 -5.36
C GLY A 22 0.28 -8.20 -4.66
N SER A 23 -0.92 -8.51 -4.18
CA SER A 23 -1.75 -7.61 -3.39
C SER A 23 -2.40 -8.36 -2.24
N THR A 24 -2.56 -7.70 -1.10
CA THR A 24 -3.19 -8.28 0.09
C THR A 24 -4.19 -7.32 0.73
N SER A 25 -5.23 -7.90 1.34
CA SER A 25 -6.16 -7.14 2.16
C SER A 25 -5.42 -6.52 3.34
N LEU A 26 -5.79 -5.29 3.70
CA LEU A 26 -5.28 -4.69 4.92
C LEU A 26 -6.03 -5.20 6.14
N ALA A 27 -7.26 -5.70 6.02
CA ALA A 27 -8.09 -6.03 7.18
C ALA A 27 -7.56 -7.23 7.98
N LEU A 28 -7.56 -7.09 9.30
CA LEU A 28 -7.27 -8.15 10.27
C LEU A 28 -8.43 -8.33 11.25
N PRO A 29 -8.61 -9.52 11.85
CA PRO A 29 -9.67 -9.77 12.83
C PRO A 29 -9.58 -8.83 14.04
N GLU A 30 -8.37 -8.52 14.50
CA GLU A 30 -8.12 -7.66 15.68
C GLU A 30 -8.32 -6.16 15.40
N ASP A 31 -8.67 -5.77 14.17
CA ASP A 31 -8.85 -4.36 13.82
C ASP A 31 -9.95 -3.70 14.65
N GLU A 32 -11.02 -4.43 14.98
CA GLU A 32 -12.19 -3.89 15.69
C GLU A 32 -11.86 -3.52 17.15
N ASP A 33 -10.80 -4.10 17.73
CA ASP A 33 -10.34 -3.81 19.09
C ASP A 33 -9.46 -2.56 19.18
N VAL A 34 -8.86 -2.14 18.05
CA VAL A 34 -7.80 -1.11 18.04
C VAL A 34 -8.14 0.10 17.15
N LEU A 35 -8.87 -0.12 16.06
CA LEU A 35 -9.18 0.89 15.06
C LEU A 35 -10.61 1.41 15.22
N SER A 36 -10.85 2.61 14.67
CA SER A 36 -12.22 3.12 14.60
C SER A 36 -13.01 2.35 13.54
N PRO A 37 -14.35 2.28 13.66
CA PRO A 37 -15.20 1.68 12.64
C PRO A 37 -14.91 2.16 11.21
N LEU A 38 -14.63 3.46 11.03
CA LEU A 38 -14.21 4.02 9.74
C LEU A 38 -12.93 3.38 9.17
N HIS A 39 -11.92 3.14 10.02
CA HIS A 39 -10.66 2.56 9.58
C HIS A 39 -10.80 1.07 9.30
N CYS A 40 -11.54 0.32 10.13
CA CYS A 40 -11.89 -1.08 9.86
C CYS A 40 -12.61 -1.19 8.51
N PHE A 41 -13.59 -0.31 8.27
CA PHE A 41 -14.32 -0.24 7.02
C PHE A 41 -13.42 0.01 5.81
N MET A 42 -12.50 0.98 5.91
CA MET A 42 -11.56 1.27 4.83
C MET A 42 -10.62 0.10 4.53
N ARG A 43 -10.07 -0.56 5.57
CA ARG A 43 -9.21 -1.74 5.42
C ARG A 43 -9.93 -2.92 4.78
N ARG A 44 -11.23 -3.06 5.03
CA ARG A 44 -12.04 -4.19 4.57
C ARG A 44 -12.61 -4.00 3.16
N TYR A 45 -13.03 -2.77 2.81
CA TYR A 45 -13.85 -2.54 1.61
C TYR A 45 -13.33 -1.49 0.63
N CYS A 46 -12.35 -0.68 1.02
CA CYS A 46 -11.95 0.49 0.23
C CYS A 46 -10.58 0.34 -0.43
N VAL A 47 -9.62 -0.19 0.31
CA VAL A 47 -8.21 -0.22 -0.10
C VAL A 47 -7.55 -1.57 0.14
N GLU A 48 -6.51 -1.85 -0.64
CA GLU A 48 -5.61 -2.99 -0.47
C GLU A 48 -4.16 -2.52 -0.58
N ALA A 49 -3.24 -3.28 0.02
CA ALA A 49 -1.81 -3.11 -0.20
C ALA A 49 -1.38 -3.92 -1.43
N PHE A 50 -0.35 -3.45 -2.14
CA PHE A 50 0.24 -4.16 -3.26
C PHE A 50 1.72 -3.80 -3.42
N ALA A 51 2.47 -4.65 -4.12
CA ALA A 51 3.84 -4.36 -4.51
C ALA A 51 3.88 -3.55 -5.82
N ALA A 52 4.61 -2.43 -5.81
CA ALA A 52 4.78 -1.58 -6.98
C ALA A 52 5.37 -2.37 -8.15
N THR A 53 4.77 -2.21 -9.34
CA THR A 53 5.22 -2.83 -10.58
C THR A 53 5.99 -1.85 -11.45
N VAL A 54 6.62 -2.34 -12.52
CA VAL A 54 7.30 -1.49 -13.52
C VAL A 54 6.35 -0.44 -14.11
N ASP A 55 5.08 -0.81 -14.35
CA ASP A 55 4.05 0.09 -14.88
C ASP A 55 3.73 1.25 -13.91
N ASP A 56 3.74 0.98 -12.61
CA ASP A 56 3.49 2.00 -11.58
C ASP A 56 4.64 3.03 -11.45
N ILE A 57 5.81 2.67 -11.95
CA ILE A 57 6.99 3.55 -12.03
C ILE A 57 6.97 4.35 -13.34
N ALA A 58 6.59 3.70 -14.44
CA ALA A 58 6.51 4.33 -15.76
C ALA A 58 5.38 5.38 -15.86
N THR A 59 4.37 5.30 -14.99
CA THR A 59 3.23 6.23 -15.01
C THR A 59 3.65 7.62 -14.51
N PRO A 60 3.51 8.69 -15.32
CA PRO A 60 3.79 10.05 -14.89
C PRO A 60 2.92 10.44 -13.69
N ARG A 61 3.55 10.91 -12.61
CA ARG A 61 2.84 11.33 -11.40
C ARG A 61 2.57 12.82 -11.45
N TYR A 62 1.29 13.20 -11.33
CA TYR A 62 0.88 14.60 -11.28
C TYR A 62 1.67 15.40 -10.22
N GLY A 63 2.33 16.47 -10.67
CA GLY A 63 2.76 17.58 -9.82
C GLY A 63 4.06 17.44 -9.01
N LYS A 64 4.96 16.48 -9.28
CA LYS A 64 6.29 16.47 -8.62
C LYS A 64 7.41 16.06 -9.56
N SER A 65 8.13 17.06 -10.06
CA SER A 65 9.50 16.94 -10.61
C SER A 65 10.55 16.47 -9.57
N HIS A 66 10.18 16.32 -8.29
CA HIS A 66 11.09 15.97 -7.18
C HIS A 66 10.52 14.95 -6.16
N GLY A 67 9.61 14.07 -6.58
CA GLY A 67 9.07 13.02 -5.70
C GLY A 67 10.10 11.90 -5.42
N VAL A 68 10.02 11.28 -4.23
CA VAL A 68 10.67 10.00 -3.93
C VAL A 68 10.36 9.02 -5.08
N LYS A 69 11.42 8.54 -5.76
CA LYS A 69 11.29 7.53 -6.81
C LYS A 69 10.67 6.28 -6.21
N VAL A 70 9.53 5.86 -6.74
CA VAL A 70 8.99 4.55 -6.38
C VAL A 70 9.84 3.49 -7.06
N VAL A 71 10.19 2.45 -6.31
CA VAL A 71 10.96 1.31 -6.78
C VAL A 71 10.06 0.08 -6.90
N VAL A 72 10.44 -0.86 -7.76
CA VAL A 72 9.70 -2.12 -7.91
C VAL A 72 9.71 -2.85 -6.57
N GLY A 73 8.57 -3.41 -6.17
CA GLY A 73 8.43 -4.08 -4.87
C GLY A 73 8.04 -3.14 -3.72
N GLN A 74 8.11 -1.82 -3.89
CA GLN A 74 7.70 -0.88 -2.85
C GLN A 74 6.22 -1.04 -2.51
N VAL A 75 5.90 -1.00 -1.22
CA VAL A 75 4.51 -1.04 -0.75
C VAL A 75 3.74 0.15 -1.32
N GLY A 76 2.70 -0.17 -2.08
CA GLY A 76 1.67 0.75 -2.53
C GLY A 76 0.33 0.44 -1.84
N ILE A 77 -0.50 1.47 -1.70
CA ILE A 77 -1.87 1.39 -1.24
C ILE A 77 -2.76 1.85 -2.38
N ARG A 78 -3.77 1.07 -2.76
CA ARG A 78 -4.66 1.41 -3.88
C ARG A 78 -6.13 1.18 -3.56
N CYS A 79 -6.98 1.95 -4.25
CA CYS A 79 -8.42 1.74 -4.27
C CYS A 79 -8.76 0.39 -4.92
N VAL A 80 -9.52 -0.45 -4.22
CA VAL A 80 -9.93 -1.78 -4.75
C VAL A 80 -10.83 -1.66 -5.99
N TYR A 81 -11.52 -0.53 -6.16
CA TYR A 81 -12.39 -0.25 -7.31
C TYR A 81 -11.65 0.31 -8.52
N CYS A 82 -10.44 0.86 -8.33
CA CYS A 82 -9.62 1.42 -9.39
C CYS A 82 -8.51 0.47 -9.85
N LYS A 83 -8.25 -0.63 -9.13
CA LYS A 83 -7.07 -1.50 -9.37
C LYS A 83 -6.99 -2.07 -10.78
N HIS A 84 -8.12 -2.41 -11.38
CA HIS A 84 -8.20 -2.96 -12.74
C HIS A 84 -8.17 -1.90 -13.84
N ARG A 85 -8.18 -0.61 -13.48
CA ARG A 85 -8.10 0.47 -14.46
C ARG A 85 -6.64 0.67 -14.89
N PRO A 86 -6.39 0.93 -16.18
CA PRO A 86 -5.10 1.40 -16.66
C PRO A 86 -4.62 2.60 -15.84
N SER A 87 -3.32 2.70 -15.60
CA SER A 87 -2.75 3.70 -14.69
C SER A 87 -3.06 5.15 -15.09
N ASN A 88 -3.11 5.43 -16.39
CA ASN A 88 -3.50 6.72 -16.98
C ASN A 88 -4.99 7.09 -16.82
N ASN A 89 -5.86 6.10 -16.59
CA ASN A 89 -7.30 6.28 -16.45
C ASN A 89 -7.77 6.19 -14.99
N ARG A 90 -6.84 6.00 -14.04
CA ARG A 90 -7.18 6.01 -12.61
C ARG A 90 -7.41 7.46 -12.17
N PRO A 91 -8.49 7.75 -11.42
CA PRO A 91 -8.69 9.07 -10.83
C PRO A 91 -7.50 9.46 -9.94
N GLU A 92 -7.28 10.76 -9.75
CA GLU A 92 -6.16 11.24 -8.94
C GLU A 92 -6.16 10.58 -7.55
N ARG A 93 -4.97 10.25 -7.05
CA ARG A 93 -4.75 9.63 -5.72
C ARG A 93 -5.45 8.27 -5.52
N ALA A 94 -5.89 7.59 -6.59
CA ALA A 94 -6.35 6.21 -6.52
C ALA A 94 -5.29 5.24 -5.98
N VAL A 95 -4.02 5.62 -6.13
CA VAL A 95 -2.84 4.90 -5.66
C VAL A 95 -1.95 5.86 -4.87
N CYS A 96 -1.46 5.42 -3.72
CA CYS A 96 -0.51 6.12 -2.88
C CYS A 96 0.67 5.19 -2.57
N PHE A 97 1.89 5.73 -2.52
CA PHE A 97 3.08 4.96 -2.17
C PHE A 97 3.69 5.59 -0.92
N PRO A 98 3.46 5.01 0.27
CA PRO A 98 4.13 5.47 1.48
C PRO A 98 5.66 5.44 1.27
N SER A 99 6.35 6.48 1.75
CA SER A 99 7.82 6.53 1.71
C SER A 99 8.49 5.59 2.72
N ALA A 100 7.71 5.10 3.70
CA ALA A 100 8.09 4.08 4.66
C ALA A 100 6.82 3.49 5.29
N LEU A 101 6.89 2.29 5.85
CA LEU A 101 5.75 1.55 6.39
C LEU A 101 5.04 2.32 7.52
N ARG A 102 5.79 3.04 8.35
CA ARG A 102 5.26 3.98 9.37
C ARG A 102 4.30 5.05 8.81
N ASN A 103 4.37 5.31 7.49
CA ASN A 103 3.54 6.29 6.79
C ASN A 103 2.30 5.68 6.09
N ILE A 104 2.01 4.38 6.29
CA ILE A 104 0.78 3.75 5.75
C ILE A 104 -0.46 4.49 6.23
N TYR A 105 -0.54 4.79 7.54
CA TYR A 105 -1.67 5.55 8.10
C TYR A 105 -1.92 6.86 7.35
N HIS A 106 -0.86 7.63 7.10
CA HIS A 106 -0.95 8.90 6.39
C HIS A 106 -1.38 8.73 4.92
N SER A 107 -0.93 7.65 4.28
CA SER A 107 -1.33 7.31 2.90
C SER A 107 -2.83 7.01 2.83
N ILE A 108 -3.36 6.28 3.81
CA ILE A 108 -4.79 5.98 3.94
C ILE A 108 -5.61 7.25 4.18
N GLU A 109 -5.18 8.12 5.09
CA GLU A 109 -5.86 9.41 5.34
C GLU A 109 -5.85 10.32 4.10
N THR A 110 -4.76 10.28 3.33
CA THR A 110 -4.66 11.04 2.08
C THR A 110 -5.61 10.48 1.03
N TRP A 111 -5.66 9.15 0.88
CA TRP A 111 -6.61 8.47 0.01
C TRP A 111 -8.06 8.81 0.39
N GLN A 112 -8.38 8.74 1.69
CA GLN A 112 -9.70 9.11 2.22
C GLN A 112 -10.06 10.56 1.88
N ARG A 113 -9.17 11.53 2.09
CA ARG A 113 -9.49 12.95 1.89
C ARG A 113 -9.48 13.40 0.43
N ARG A 114 -8.72 12.73 -0.44
CA ARG A 114 -8.47 13.19 -1.81
C ARG A 114 -9.12 12.33 -2.88
N HIS A 115 -9.15 11.01 -2.69
CA HIS A 115 -9.66 10.09 -3.69
C HIS A 115 -11.09 9.64 -3.39
N SER A 116 -11.36 9.26 -2.14
CA SER A 116 -12.60 8.57 -1.79
C SER A 116 -13.86 9.41 -2.08
N VAL A 117 -13.75 10.74 -1.95
CA VAL A 117 -14.82 11.71 -2.17
C VAL A 117 -15.11 11.98 -3.66
N VAL A 118 -14.15 11.79 -4.56
CA VAL A 118 -14.30 12.07 -6.00
C VAL A 118 -14.38 10.82 -6.88
N CYS A 119 -13.98 9.65 -6.36
CA CYS A 119 -13.84 8.46 -7.20
C CYS A 119 -15.19 7.98 -7.75
N PRO A 120 -15.41 7.94 -9.08
CA PRO A 120 -16.68 7.48 -9.65
C PRO A 120 -16.86 5.96 -9.58
N HIS A 121 -15.79 5.21 -9.27
CA HIS A 121 -15.80 3.75 -9.31
C HIS A 121 -16.13 3.08 -7.96
N ILE A 122 -16.07 3.82 -6.85
CA ILE A 122 -16.44 3.27 -5.55
C ILE A 122 -17.94 2.96 -5.56
N ALA A 123 -18.28 1.72 -5.18
CA ALA A 123 -19.66 1.26 -5.13
C ALA A 123 -20.53 2.21 -4.28
N PRO A 124 -21.78 2.52 -4.70
CA PRO A 124 -22.62 3.50 -4.00
C PRO A 124 -22.82 3.20 -2.52
N TRP A 125 -22.99 1.92 -2.16
CA TRP A 125 -23.15 1.50 -0.77
C TRP A 125 -21.87 1.76 0.05
N VAL A 126 -20.69 1.61 -0.55
CA VAL A 126 -19.40 1.89 0.13
C VAL A 126 -19.24 3.38 0.37
N LYS A 127 -19.56 4.22 -0.62
CA LYS A 127 -19.56 5.68 -0.42
C LYS A 127 -20.49 6.08 0.71
N LYS A 128 -21.73 5.58 0.69
CA LYS A 128 -22.74 5.90 1.72
C LYS A 128 -22.25 5.53 3.12
N ASN A 129 -21.79 4.30 3.32
CA ASN A 129 -21.29 3.83 4.62
C ASN A 129 -20.06 4.61 5.07
N MET A 130 -19.11 4.87 4.17
CA MET A 130 -17.92 5.65 4.49
C MET A 130 -18.26 7.08 4.93
N THR A 131 -19.17 7.75 4.22
CA THR A 131 -19.64 9.10 4.61
C THR A 131 -20.30 9.10 5.99
N GLN A 132 -21.19 8.14 6.26
CA GLN A 132 -21.83 8.00 7.57
C GLN A 132 -20.81 7.79 8.69
N LEU A 133 -19.81 6.93 8.46
CA LEU A 133 -18.74 6.65 9.42
C LEU A 133 -17.80 7.84 9.62
N MET A 134 -17.61 8.67 8.59
CA MET A 134 -16.85 9.93 8.69
C MET A 134 -17.58 10.95 9.56
N GLU A 135 -18.90 11.09 9.39
CA GLU A 135 -19.74 12.00 10.18
C GLU A 135 -19.85 11.57 11.64
N SER A 136 -19.91 10.26 11.90
CA SER A 136 -20.05 9.72 13.26
C SER A 136 -18.74 9.69 14.07
N SER A 137 -17.58 9.94 13.44
CA SER A 137 -16.27 9.78 14.07
C SER A 137 -15.88 10.99 14.95
N LYS A 138 -16.12 10.90 16.26
CA LYS A 138 -15.76 11.92 17.29
C LYS A 138 -14.27 11.90 17.71
N SER A 139 -13.32 12.04 16.78
CA SER A 139 -11.89 12.40 16.99
C SER A 139 -10.93 11.47 17.79
N ARG A 140 -9.63 11.84 17.69
CA ARG A 140 -8.37 11.40 18.35
C ARG A 140 -7.63 10.17 17.76
N ALA A 141 -6.87 10.45 16.71
CA ALA A 141 -5.98 9.55 15.97
C ALA A 141 -4.62 9.23 16.65
N GLY A 142 -4.43 9.63 17.91
CA GLY A 142 -3.10 9.63 18.54
C GLY A 142 -2.43 8.26 18.73
N GLY A 143 -3.20 7.18 18.96
CA GLY A 143 -2.64 5.86 19.30
C GLY A 143 -2.59 4.84 18.16
N ARG A 144 -3.10 5.17 16.96
CA ARG A 144 -3.39 4.14 15.93
C ARG A 144 -2.30 3.99 14.88
N ARG A 145 -1.40 4.96 14.73
CA ARG A 145 -0.33 4.93 13.72
C ARG A 145 0.59 3.72 13.89
N LYS A 146 0.98 3.43 15.13
CA LYS A 146 1.82 2.27 15.44
C LYS A 146 1.12 0.97 15.05
N TYR A 147 -0.16 0.82 15.37
CA TYR A 147 -0.92 -0.38 14.96
C TYR A 147 -1.00 -0.55 13.44
N TRP A 148 -1.15 0.54 12.68
CA TRP A 148 -1.11 0.47 11.22
C TRP A 148 0.23 -0.04 10.68
N GLU A 149 1.34 0.38 11.29
CA GLU A 149 2.67 -0.12 10.94
C GLU A 149 2.86 -1.58 11.37
N ASP A 150 2.58 -1.91 12.63
CA ASP A 150 2.76 -3.24 13.20
C ASP A 150 1.91 -4.29 12.46
N SER A 151 0.65 -3.96 12.14
CA SER A 151 -0.22 -4.84 11.36
C SER A 151 0.25 -5.01 9.91
N ALA A 152 0.82 -3.98 9.28
CA ALA A 152 1.41 -4.11 7.96
C ALA A 152 2.64 -5.04 7.98
N ARG A 153 3.49 -4.96 9.02
CA ARG A 153 4.61 -5.90 9.21
C ARG A 153 4.12 -7.35 9.39
N ARG A 154 3.06 -7.56 10.19
CA ARG A 154 2.43 -8.89 10.37
C ARG A 154 1.89 -9.46 9.05
N LEU A 155 1.44 -8.60 8.15
CA LEU A 155 1.00 -8.95 6.80
C LEU A 155 2.18 -9.16 5.82
N GLY A 156 3.43 -9.17 6.29
CA GLY A 156 4.62 -9.43 5.48
C GLY A 156 5.16 -8.23 4.72
N MET A 157 4.68 -7.01 5.00
CA MET A 157 5.17 -5.81 4.32
C MET A 157 6.49 -5.30 4.93
N GLY A 158 7.41 -4.88 4.06
CA GLY A 158 8.70 -4.31 4.44
C GLY A 158 8.94 -2.95 3.79
N ASP A 159 9.87 -2.19 4.39
CA ASP A 159 10.44 -1.00 3.76
C ASP A 159 11.40 -1.45 2.64
N THR A 160 11.30 -0.80 1.48
CA THR A 160 12.31 -0.96 0.42
C THR A 160 13.54 -0.08 0.71
N PRO A 161 14.76 -0.54 0.39
CA PRO A 161 16.01 0.21 0.59
C PRO A 161 16.03 1.58 -0.10
#